data_AF-A0A2M8CVJ2-F1
#
_entry.id   AF-A0A2M8CVJ2-F1
#
_cell.length_a   1.000
_cell.length_b   1.000
_cell.length_c   1.000
_cell.angle_alpha   90.00
_cell.angle_beta   90.00
_cell.angle_gamma   90.00
#
_symmetry.space_group_name_H-M   'P 1'
#
loop_
_entity.id
_entity.type
_entity.pdbx_description
1 polymer ?
#
loop_
_entity_poly.entity_id
_entity_poly.type
_entity_poly.pdbx_seq_one_letter_code
_entity_poly.pdbx_strand_id
1 'polypeptide(L)'
;MKNVVLLLILVILIFTLSTITFYVDRNNGIPDVFQIFFPEQFVDQEAEKARETEMAPFAAAENAAQPVELDPEIVYSPLGNNTSIDKTLDLAHMHEAAISQWLKNAVAEILTIKLADNQTHANEVARFLSVNGLKEFETFLDATNIIRLIQSKNFDLNGFVTEVPELKMAGVAGGRYRWLYDVPVNLTFLPSGTKSYENLETDDYRSEFFVLRVQLGRVEKGKGVDGLVIETWEALKRKQRQ
;
A
#
# COMPACT_ATOMS: atom_id res chain seq x y z
N MET A 1 -58.75 -26.98 9.34
CA MET A 1 -58.23 -26.92 10.72
C MET A 1 -56.80 -27.43 10.86
N LYS A 2 -56.40 -28.59 10.29
CA LYS A 2 -55.02 -29.11 10.37
C LYS A 2 -53.92 -28.14 9.89
N ASN A 3 -54.16 -27.39 8.81
CA ASN A 3 -53.14 -26.51 8.22
C ASN A 3 -52.91 -25.22 9.03
N VAL A 4 -53.88 -24.79 9.84
CA VAL A 4 -53.76 -23.61 10.70
C VAL A 4 -52.94 -23.93 11.95
N VAL A 5 -53.08 -25.15 12.49
CA VAL A 5 -52.30 -25.63 13.64
C VAL A 5 -50.82 -25.81 13.28
N LEU A 6 -50.52 -26.29 12.07
CA LEU A 6 -49.12 -26.47 11.62
C LEU A 6 -48.39 -25.12 11.46
N LEU A 7 -49.08 -24.09 10.97
CA LEU A 7 -48.50 -22.76 10.76
C LEU A 7 -48.21 -22.05 12.09
N LEU A 8 -49.07 -22.26 13.10
CA LEU A 8 -48.91 -21.69 14.44
C LEU A 8 -47.73 -22.30 15.20
N ILE A 9 -47.47 -23.61 15.03
CA ILE A 9 -46.31 -24.29 15.62
C ILE A 9 -45.00 -23.81 14.98
N LEU A 10 -44.98 -23.55 13.67
CA LEU A 10 -43.79 -23.07 12.98
C LEU A 10 -43.40 -21.64 13.41
N VAL A 11 -44.38 -20.75 13.62
CA VAL A 11 -44.15 -19.37 14.07
C VAL A 11 -43.65 -19.32 15.52
N ILE A 12 -44.14 -20.21 16.39
CA ILE A 12 -43.64 -20.33 17.77
C ILE A 12 -42.20 -20.85 17.79
N LEU A 13 -41.86 -21.81 16.92
CA LEU A 13 -40.49 -22.35 16.83
C LEU A 13 -39.48 -21.30 16.32
N ILE A 14 -39.89 -20.42 15.40
CA ILE A 14 -39.05 -19.32 14.90
C ILE A 14 -38.87 -18.23 15.98
N PHE A 15 -39.87 -18.01 16.84
CA PHE A 15 -39.74 -17.06 17.94
C PHE A 15 -38.87 -17.58 19.09
N THR A 16 -38.91 -18.89 19.40
CA THR A 16 -38.08 -19.46 20.49
C THR A 16 -36.62 -19.68 20.11
N LEU A 17 -36.27 -19.70 18.81
CA LEU A 17 -34.88 -19.76 18.34
C LEU A 17 -34.23 -18.38 18.16
N SER A 18 -34.97 -17.27 18.29
CA SER A 18 -34.42 -15.90 18.11
C SER A 18 -34.06 -15.15 19.40
N THR A 19 -34.22 -15.78 20.58
CA THR A 19 -33.88 -15.15 21.88
C THR A 19 -32.63 -15.71 22.55
N ILE A 20 -31.80 -16.49 21.84
CA ILE A 20 -30.49 -16.92 22.34
C ILE A 20 -29.41 -16.28 21.47
N THR A 21 -29.13 -15.00 21.70
CA THR A 21 -27.81 -14.35 21.55
C THR A 21 -27.96 -12.85 21.77
N PHE A 22 -27.91 -12.40 23.02
CA PHE A 22 -27.16 -11.20 23.43
C PHE A 22 -27.21 -11.04 24.96
N TYR A 23 -26.15 -10.47 25.52
CA TYR A 23 -25.86 -10.23 26.94
C TYR A 23 -25.28 -11.38 27.75
N VAL A 24 -24.02 -11.71 27.43
CA VAL A 24 -23.00 -11.84 28.47
C VAL A 24 -22.31 -10.48 28.55
N ASP A 25 -22.61 -9.70 29.58
CA ASP A 25 -21.62 -8.81 30.18
C ASP A 25 -21.80 -8.72 31.70
N ARG A 26 -20.65 -8.57 32.33
CA ARG A 26 -20.29 -8.83 33.72
C ARG A 26 -20.79 -7.76 34.70
N ASN A 27 -20.99 -8.21 35.94
CA ASN A 27 -20.81 -7.46 37.18
C ASN A 27 -21.74 -6.29 37.51
N ASN A 28 -22.98 -6.60 37.88
CA ASN A 28 -23.76 -5.77 38.80
C ASN A 28 -23.51 -6.19 40.25
N GLY A 29 -22.39 -5.75 40.85
CA GLY A 29 -22.22 -5.42 42.28
C GLY A 29 -22.67 -6.37 43.39
N ILE A 30 -23.14 -7.58 43.10
CA ILE A 30 -23.47 -8.60 44.08
C ILE A 30 -22.22 -9.47 44.22
N PRO A 31 -21.56 -9.54 45.40
CA PRO A 31 -20.42 -10.43 45.58
C PRO A 31 -20.87 -11.86 45.32
N ASP A 32 -20.22 -12.50 44.34
CA ASP A 32 -20.47 -13.89 44.00
C ASP A 32 -20.05 -14.75 45.19
N VAL A 33 -21.02 -15.40 45.82
CA VAL A 33 -20.81 -16.18 47.06
C VAL A 33 -19.77 -17.28 46.80
N PHE A 34 -19.62 -17.75 45.57
CA PHE A 34 -18.60 -18.74 45.19
C PHE A 34 -17.16 -18.20 45.25
N GLN A 35 -16.93 -16.90 45.00
CA GLN A 35 -15.59 -16.29 45.10
C GLN A 35 -15.08 -16.22 46.54
N ILE A 36 -15.98 -16.18 47.52
CA ILE A 36 -15.62 -16.15 48.95
C ILE A 36 -15.09 -17.51 49.41
N PHE A 37 -15.60 -18.60 48.86
CA PHE A 37 -15.24 -19.96 49.29
C PHE A 37 -14.08 -20.59 48.50
N PHE A 38 -13.78 -20.08 47.29
CA PHE A 38 -12.72 -20.63 46.43
C PHE A 38 -11.86 -19.54 45.78
N PRO A 39 -11.17 -18.69 46.57
CA PRO A 39 -10.42 -17.55 46.03
C PRO A 39 -9.30 -17.95 45.07
N GLU A 40 -8.73 -19.15 45.22
CA GLU A 40 -7.61 -19.61 44.40
C GLU A 40 -7.99 -20.05 42.98
N GLN A 41 -9.28 -20.29 42.68
CA GLN A 41 -9.71 -20.65 41.32
C GLN A 41 -10.04 -19.43 40.44
N PHE A 42 -10.11 -18.24 41.03
CA PHE A 42 -10.45 -16.99 40.35
C PHE A 42 -9.33 -15.96 40.48
N VAL A 43 -8.08 -16.42 40.42
CA VAL A 43 -6.93 -15.52 40.25
C VAL A 43 -7.01 -14.93 38.84
N ASP A 44 -7.22 -13.62 38.74
CA ASP A 44 -7.20 -12.89 37.48
C ASP A 44 -5.81 -13.01 36.84
N GLN A 45 -5.65 -13.96 35.92
CA GLN A 45 -4.42 -14.17 35.15
C GLN A 45 -3.97 -12.91 34.40
N GLU A 46 -4.88 -11.97 34.17
CA GLU A 46 -4.63 -10.67 33.56
C GLU A 46 -3.87 -9.72 34.52
N ALA A 47 -4.16 -9.78 35.83
CA ALA A 47 -3.41 -9.05 36.85
C ALA A 47 -2.00 -9.63 37.05
N GLU A 48 -1.82 -10.94 36.90
CA GLU A 48 -0.51 -11.59 36.93
C GLU A 48 0.34 -11.22 35.69
N LYS A 49 -0.25 -11.27 34.49
CA LYS A 49 0.41 -10.83 33.23
C LYS A 49 0.78 -9.35 33.22
N ALA A 50 -0.02 -8.49 33.86
CA ALA A 50 0.30 -7.09 34.03
C ALA A 50 1.58 -6.89 34.88
N ARG A 51 1.76 -7.69 35.94
CA ARG A 51 3.00 -7.67 36.74
C ARG A 51 4.21 -8.18 35.97
N GLU A 52 4.03 -9.14 35.06
CA GLU A 52 5.09 -9.60 34.16
C GLU A 52 5.49 -8.54 33.12
N THR A 53 4.58 -7.64 32.74
CA THR A 53 4.90 -6.53 31.80
C THR A 53 5.59 -5.34 32.47
N GLU A 54 5.50 -5.22 33.80
CA GLU A 54 6.24 -4.20 34.57
C GLU A 54 7.69 -4.59 34.85
N MET A 55 8.03 -5.88 34.74
CA MET A 55 9.41 -6.35 34.81
C MET A 55 9.94 -6.55 33.39
N ALA A 56 10.66 -5.55 32.90
CA ALA A 56 11.33 -5.70 31.62
C ALA A 56 12.31 -6.88 31.68
N PRO A 57 12.34 -7.78 30.69
CA PRO A 57 13.08 -9.06 30.73
C PRO A 57 14.61 -8.92 30.83
N PHE A 58 15.11 -7.70 30.89
CA PHE A 58 16.52 -7.33 31.05
C PHE A 58 16.90 -6.97 32.50
N ALA A 59 15.93 -6.84 33.41
CA ALA A 59 16.19 -6.45 34.80
C ALA A 59 16.73 -7.60 35.68
N ALA A 60 16.58 -8.86 35.26
CA ALA A 60 16.98 -10.04 36.04
C ALA A 60 18.33 -10.66 35.61
N ALA A 61 19.26 -9.85 35.11
CA ALA A 61 20.63 -10.31 34.84
C ALA A 61 21.55 -9.92 36.00
N GLU A 62 21.50 -10.67 37.11
CA GLU A 62 22.48 -10.62 38.22
C GLU A 62 23.81 -11.31 37.85
N ASN A 63 24.16 -11.31 36.57
CA ASN A 63 25.52 -11.55 36.11
C ASN A 63 25.83 -10.39 35.16
N ALA A 64 26.43 -9.35 35.72
CA ALA A 64 26.97 -8.23 34.98
C ALA A 64 27.88 -8.76 33.87
N ALA A 65 27.35 -8.83 32.64
CA ALA A 65 28.17 -8.82 31.46
C ALA A 65 29.07 -7.59 31.62
N GLN A 66 30.38 -7.82 31.62
CA GLN A 66 31.37 -6.76 31.62
C GLN A 66 30.94 -5.72 30.56
N PRO A 67 31.02 -4.42 30.86
CA PRO A 67 30.71 -3.41 29.86
C PRO A 67 31.61 -3.71 28.66
N VAL A 68 31.00 -4.11 27.54
CA VAL A 68 31.69 -4.14 26.26
C VAL A 68 32.09 -2.69 26.05
N GLU A 69 33.38 -2.37 26.20
CA GLU A 69 33.93 -1.09 25.77
C GLU A 69 33.57 -0.97 24.29
N LEU A 70 32.57 -0.14 24.02
CA LEU A 70 32.26 0.29 22.68
C LEU A 70 33.51 0.98 22.18
N ASP A 71 34.15 0.37 21.18
CA ASP A 71 35.24 0.98 20.44
C ASP A 71 34.81 2.41 20.07
N PRO A 72 35.51 3.47 20.57
CA PRO A 72 35.11 4.85 20.34
C PRO A 72 35.12 5.24 18.85
N GLU A 73 35.57 4.37 17.97
CA GLU A 73 35.57 4.55 16.52
C GLU A 73 34.29 4.05 15.81
N ILE A 74 33.34 3.39 16.49
CA ILE A 74 32.02 3.12 15.91
C ILE A 74 31.17 4.40 15.96
N VAL A 75 31.48 5.32 15.06
CA VAL A 75 30.64 6.48 14.75
C VAL A 75 29.40 5.97 14.04
N TYR A 76 28.32 5.76 14.79
CA TYR A 76 26.99 5.69 14.21
C TYR A 76 26.70 7.03 13.53
N SER A 77 26.99 7.11 12.23
CA SER A 77 26.50 8.21 11.39
C SER A 77 25.03 7.91 11.10
N PRO A 78 24.07 8.72 11.60
CA PRO A 78 22.72 8.62 11.11
C PRO A 78 22.76 8.82 9.59
N LEU A 79 22.03 7.98 8.85
CA LEU A 79 21.77 8.21 7.42
C LEU A 79 21.08 9.58 7.29
N GLY A 80 21.81 10.67 7.07
CA GLY A 80 21.17 11.95 6.77
C GLY A 80 21.90 13.27 7.00
N ASN A 81 23.13 13.32 7.48
CA ASN A 81 23.82 14.60 7.74
C ASN A 81 25.15 14.79 6.98
N ASN A 82 25.54 13.85 6.14
CA ASN A 82 26.69 14.03 5.26
C ASN A 82 26.25 14.75 3.97
N THR A 83 26.54 16.05 3.89
CA THR A 83 26.19 16.95 2.76
C THR A 83 26.80 16.51 1.42
N SER A 84 27.73 15.56 1.45
CA SER A 84 28.37 14.92 0.30
C SER A 84 27.51 13.82 -0.34
N ILE A 85 26.65 13.11 0.42
CA ILE A 85 25.77 12.07 -0.16
C ILE A 85 24.81 12.72 -1.16
N ASP A 86 24.34 13.94 -0.89
CA ASP A 86 23.47 14.71 -1.78
C ASP A 86 24.12 15.04 -3.14
N LYS A 87 25.46 14.98 -3.27
CA LYS A 87 26.16 15.27 -4.53
C LYS A 87 26.59 14.02 -5.30
N THR A 88 26.96 12.93 -4.62
CA THR A 88 27.47 11.73 -5.31
C THR A 88 26.31 10.89 -5.83
N LEU A 89 25.99 10.99 -7.13
CA LEU A 89 24.81 10.34 -7.73
C LEU A 89 24.92 8.81 -7.86
N ASP A 90 26.10 8.25 -7.66
CA ASP A 90 26.44 6.83 -7.75
C ASP A 90 26.10 6.03 -6.48
N LEU A 91 25.55 6.67 -5.46
CA LEU A 91 25.06 6.00 -4.25
C LEU A 91 23.53 6.01 -4.19
N ALA A 92 22.94 4.98 -3.60
CA ALA A 92 21.52 4.99 -3.28
C ALA A 92 21.26 6.00 -2.15
N HIS A 93 20.29 6.91 -2.33
CA HIS A 93 19.89 7.87 -1.29
C HIS A 93 18.59 7.51 -0.56
N MET A 94 17.86 6.51 -1.05
CA MET A 94 16.61 6.04 -0.47
C MET A 94 16.65 4.52 -0.28
N HIS A 95 16.00 4.05 0.78
CA HIS A 95 15.75 2.63 0.99
C HIS A 95 14.75 2.10 -0.04
N GLU A 96 14.89 0.82 -0.40
CA GLU A 96 14.06 0.16 -1.41
C GLU A 96 12.56 0.34 -1.16
N ALA A 97 12.09 0.15 0.07
CA ALA A 97 10.68 0.32 0.42
C ALA A 97 10.16 1.76 0.15
N ALA A 98 11.01 2.77 0.39
CA ALA A 98 10.67 4.16 0.10
C ALA A 98 10.62 4.42 -1.42
N ILE A 99 11.52 3.81 -2.20
CA ILE A 99 11.51 3.90 -3.66
C ILE A 99 10.28 3.21 -4.24
N SER A 100 9.94 2.01 -3.76
CA SER A 100 8.74 1.29 -4.19
C SER A 100 7.48 2.10 -3.88
N GLN A 101 7.38 2.74 -2.71
CA GLN A 101 6.24 3.60 -2.38
C GLN A 101 6.20 4.87 -3.24
N TRP A 102 7.34 5.51 -3.46
CA TRP A 102 7.46 6.65 -4.37
C TRP A 102 7.00 6.28 -5.78
N LEU A 103 7.46 5.13 -6.29
CA LEU A 103 7.12 4.63 -7.62
C LEU A 103 5.64 4.32 -7.75
N LYS A 104 5.01 3.73 -6.73
CA LYS A 104 3.56 3.50 -6.70
C LYS A 104 2.79 4.79 -6.89
N ASN A 105 3.16 5.83 -6.14
CA ASN A 105 2.50 7.12 -6.19
C ASN A 105 2.72 7.79 -7.55
N ALA A 106 3.97 7.84 -8.02
CA ALA A 106 4.32 8.45 -9.30
C ALA A 106 3.60 7.77 -10.47
N VAL A 107 3.59 6.43 -10.52
CA VAL A 107 2.93 5.68 -11.61
C VAL A 107 1.41 5.87 -11.56
N ALA A 108 0.79 5.84 -10.38
CA ALA A 108 -0.64 6.08 -10.23
C ALA A 108 -1.04 7.50 -10.65
N GLU A 109 -0.23 8.50 -10.27
CA GLU A 109 -0.42 9.90 -10.67
C GLU A 109 -0.29 10.03 -12.18
N ILE A 110 0.79 9.50 -12.78
CA ILE A 110 1.03 9.57 -14.24
C ILE A 110 -0.12 8.94 -15.04
N LEU A 111 -0.67 7.83 -14.55
CA LEU A 111 -1.72 7.07 -15.22
C LEU A 111 -3.15 7.50 -14.84
N THR A 112 -3.31 8.59 -14.09
CA THR A 112 -4.63 9.14 -13.77
C THR A 112 -4.88 10.39 -14.61
N ILE A 113 -5.58 10.23 -15.73
CA ILE A 113 -5.81 11.30 -16.71
C ILE A 113 -7.30 11.67 -16.69
N LYS A 114 -7.61 12.92 -16.37
CA LYS A 114 -8.96 13.47 -16.52
C LYS A 114 -9.10 14.18 -17.86
N LEU A 115 -10.24 14.01 -18.53
CA LEU A 115 -10.47 14.66 -19.82
C LEU A 115 -10.38 16.19 -19.73
N ALA A 116 -10.92 16.78 -18.65
CA ALA A 116 -10.96 18.23 -18.46
C ALA A 116 -9.57 18.87 -18.27
N ASP A 117 -8.61 18.13 -17.70
CA ASP A 117 -7.34 18.67 -17.20
C ASP A 117 -6.11 18.16 -17.97
N ASN A 118 -6.31 17.60 -19.16
CA ASN A 118 -5.25 16.88 -19.90
C ASN A 118 -3.99 17.72 -20.18
N GLN A 119 -4.13 19.03 -20.41
CA GLN A 119 -2.96 19.91 -20.61
C GLN A 119 -2.17 20.15 -19.32
N THR A 120 -2.86 20.31 -18.18
CA THR A 120 -2.22 20.46 -16.87
C THR A 120 -1.51 19.16 -16.49
N HIS A 121 -2.17 18.03 -16.74
CA HIS A 121 -1.63 16.68 -16.51
C HIS A 121 -0.29 16.46 -17.21
N ALA A 122 -0.14 16.87 -18.48
CA ALA A 122 1.11 16.70 -19.21
C ALA A 122 2.30 17.40 -18.52
N ASN A 123 2.09 18.59 -17.96
CA ASN A 123 3.13 19.31 -17.22
C ASN A 123 3.46 18.63 -15.88
N GLU A 124 2.44 18.10 -15.21
CA GLU A 124 2.61 17.36 -13.96
C GLU A 124 3.36 16.04 -14.20
N VAL A 125 3.05 15.31 -15.26
CA VAL A 125 3.74 14.07 -15.65
C VAL A 125 5.21 14.30 -15.99
N ALA A 126 5.52 15.40 -16.69
CA ALA A 126 6.88 15.72 -17.11
C ALA A 126 7.89 15.87 -15.96
N ARG A 127 7.42 16.15 -14.72
CA ARG A 127 8.32 16.25 -13.55
C ARG A 127 8.86 14.92 -13.05
N PHE A 128 8.16 13.81 -13.37
CA PHE A 128 8.51 12.47 -12.94
C PHE A 128 9.38 11.74 -13.97
N LEU A 129 9.35 12.17 -15.22
CA LEU A 129 9.97 11.49 -16.35
C LEU A 129 11.20 12.26 -16.84
N SER A 130 12.22 11.52 -17.26
CA SER A 130 13.27 12.07 -18.10
C SER A 130 12.74 12.34 -19.52
N VAL A 131 13.52 13.03 -20.37
CA VAL A 131 13.16 13.24 -21.78
C VAL A 131 12.91 11.92 -22.52
N ASN A 132 13.72 10.89 -22.26
CA ASN A 132 13.53 9.57 -22.87
C ASN A 132 12.29 8.88 -22.32
N GLY A 133 12.14 8.87 -20.99
CA GLY A 133 10.99 8.27 -20.32
C GLY A 133 9.66 8.90 -20.76
N LEU A 134 9.63 10.22 -21.00
CA LEU A 134 8.47 10.91 -21.52
C LEU A 134 8.12 10.45 -22.94
N LYS A 135 9.11 10.36 -23.82
CA LYS A 135 8.90 9.86 -25.19
C LYS A 135 8.38 8.41 -25.21
N GLU A 136 8.92 7.56 -24.33
CA GLU A 136 8.48 6.17 -24.20
C GLU A 136 7.06 6.08 -23.60
N PHE A 137 6.72 6.95 -22.66
CA PHE A 137 5.37 7.09 -22.13
C PHE A 137 4.36 7.55 -23.20
N GLU A 138 4.70 8.56 -24.00
CA GLU A 138 3.88 8.99 -25.14
C GLU A 138 3.66 7.85 -26.14
N THR A 139 4.74 7.11 -26.46
CA THR A 139 4.66 5.92 -27.32
C THR A 139 3.72 4.86 -26.73
N PHE A 140 3.75 4.66 -25.42
CA PHE A 140 2.84 3.76 -24.73
C PHE A 140 1.37 4.21 -24.84
N LEU A 141 1.10 5.50 -24.61
CA LEU A 141 -0.25 6.07 -24.74
C LEU A 141 -0.82 5.90 -26.16
N ASP A 142 0.03 6.10 -27.17
CA ASP A 142 -0.33 5.92 -28.57
C ASP A 142 -0.56 4.44 -28.91
N ALA A 143 0.37 3.55 -28.53
CA ALA A 143 0.29 2.13 -28.83
C ALA A 143 -0.94 1.45 -28.19
N THR A 144 -1.40 1.96 -27.05
CA THR A 144 -2.58 1.46 -26.33
C THR A 144 -3.88 2.17 -26.72
N ASN A 145 -3.83 3.18 -27.59
CA ASN A 145 -4.96 4.03 -27.96
C ASN A 145 -5.65 4.71 -26.75
N ILE A 146 -4.94 4.93 -25.64
CA ILE A 146 -5.50 5.51 -24.41
C ILE A 146 -6.10 6.89 -24.69
N ILE A 147 -5.35 7.78 -25.35
CA ILE A 147 -5.79 9.15 -25.63
C ILE A 147 -7.05 9.15 -26.50
N ARG A 148 -7.11 8.26 -27.49
CA ARG A 148 -8.29 8.12 -28.35
C ARG A 148 -9.50 7.65 -27.56
N LEU A 149 -9.34 6.72 -26.62
CA LEU A 149 -10.44 6.25 -25.77
C LEU A 149 -10.96 7.38 -24.88
N ILE A 150 -10.07 8.11 -24.22
CA ILE A 150 -10.39 9.28 -23.38
C ILE A 150 -11.19 10.32 -24.18
N GLN A 151 -10.70 10.72 -25.36
CA GLN A 151 -11.31 11.78 -26.17
C GLN A 151 -12.60 11.36 -26.87
N SER A 152 -12.64 10.16 -27.47
CA SER A 152 -13.78 9.76 -28.32
C SER A 152 -14.98 9.23 -27.54
N LYS A 153 -14.75 8.73 -26.31
CA LYS A 153 -15.80 8.16 -25.47
C LYS A 153 -16.12 9.01 -24.25
N ASN A 154 -15.51 10.19 -24.14
CA ASN A 154 -15.67 11.08 -22.98
C ASN A 154 -15.34 10.34 -21.67
N PHE A 155 -14.18 9.67 -21.65
CA PHE A 155 -13.73 8.87 -20.52
C PHE A 155 -12.61 9.57 -19.75
N ASP A 156 -12.61 9.38 -18.44
CA ASP A 156 -11.45 9.60 -17.57
C ASP A 156 -10.70 8.26 -17.43
N LEU A 157 -9.37 8.32 -17.34
CA LEU A 157 -8.52 7.18 -17.06
C LEU A 157 -8.08 7.23 -15.60
N ASN A 158 -8.30 6.15 -14.86
CA ASN A 158 -7.77 5.95 -13.51
C ASN A 158 -6.80 4.78 -13.52
N GLY A 159 -5.54 5.07 -13.23
CA GLY A 159 -4.49 4.07 -13.08
C GLY A 159 -4.16 3.83 -11.61
N PHE A 160 -4.08 2.57 -11.20
CA PHE A 160 -3.60 2.21 -9.87
C PHE A 160 -2.65 1.03 -9.92
N VAL A 161 -1.68 1.04 -9.00
CA VAL A 161 -0.72 -0.05 -8.84
C VAL A 161 -1.37 -1.13 -7.97
N THR A 162 -1.49 -2.35 -8.51
CA THR A 162 -2.26 -3.43 -7.86
C THR A 162 -1.48 -4.16 -6.78
N GLU A 163 -0.15 -4.23 -6.92
CA GLU A 163 0.74 -4.93 -5.99
C GLU A 163 1.98 -4.08 -5.66
N VAL A 164 2.89 -4.61 -4.85
CA VAL A 164 4.16 -3.93 -4.57
C VAL A 164 5.06 -4.02 -5.80
N PRO A 165 5.66 -2.92 -6.28
CA PRO A 165 6.67 -2.96 -7.33
C PRO A 165 7.80 -3.95 -7.01
N GLU A 166 8.15 -4.80 -7.96
CA GLU A 166 9.18 -5.81 -7.80
C GLU A 166 10.53 -5.27 -8.29
N LEU A 167 11.51 -5.12 -7.40
CA LEU A 167 12.86 -4.73 -7.77
C LEU A 167 13.54 -5.87 -8.55
N LYS A 168 13.90 -5.61 -9.81
CA LYS A 168 14.62 -6.57 -10.66
C LYS A 168 16.12 -6.41 -10.56
N MET A 169 16.59 -5.16 -10.49
CA MET A 169 18.01 -4.84 -10.48
C MET A 169 18.24 -3.46 -9.89
N ALA A 170 19.35 -3.28 -9.17
CA ALA A 170 19.80 -2.00 -8.66
C ALA A 170 21.32 -1.89 -8.79
N GLY A 171 21.84 -0.71 -9.09
CA GLY A 171 23.29 -0.49 -9.15
C GLY A 171 23.69 0.77 -9.91
N VAL A 172 25.01 0.97 -10.01
CA VAL A 172 25.58 2.13 -10.71
C VAL A 172 25.76 1.81 -12.18
N ALA A 173 25.24 2.70 -13.03
CA ALA A 173 25.55 2.71 -14.45
C ALA A 173 25.83 4.16 -14.87
N GLY A 174 26.75 4.40 -15.80
CA GLY A 174 27.01 5.75 -16.32
C GLY A 174 27.18 6.84 -15.25
N GLY A 175 27.81 6.52 -14.11
CA GLY A 175 28.06 7.45 -13.00
C GLY A 175 26.85 7.82 -12.15
N ARG A 176 25.71 7.09 -12.27
CA ARG A 176 24.51 7.31 -11.47
C ARG A 176 23.92 6.00 -10.99
N TYR A 177 23.36 6.00 -9.80
CA TYR A 177 22.63 4.88 -9.26
C TYR A 177 21.27 4.76 -9.95
N ARG A 178 20.91 3.52 -10.31
CA ARG A 178 19.68 3.17 -11.01
C ARG A 178 18.99 1.99 -10.37
N TRP A 179 17.69 1.94 -10.56
CA TRP A 179 16.84 0.82 -10.16
C TRP A 179 15.96 0.42 -11.33
N LEU A 180 15.72 -0.87 -11.50
CA LEU A 180 14.81 -1.43 -12.49
C LEU A 180 13.69 -2.17 -11.76
N TYR A 181 12.46 -1.75 -11.98
CA TYR A 181 11.26 -2.32 -11.35
C TYR A 181 10.30 -2.87 -12.39
N ASP A 182 9.60 -3.93 -12.03
CA ASP A 182 8.35 -4.32 -12.67
C ASP A 182 7.17 -3.89 -11.79
N VAL A 183 6.24 -3.13 -12.36
CA VAL A 183 5.13 -2.47 -11.67
C VAL A 183 3.80 -2.98 -12.24
N PRO A 184 3.06 -3.83 -11.52
CA PRO A 184 1.76 -4.29 -11.97
C PRO A 184 0.71 -3.18 -11.77
N VAL A 185 0.06 -2.79 -12.86
CA VAL A 185 -0.93 -1.70 -12.89
C VAL A 185 -2.24 -2.17 -13.50
N ASN A 186 -3.32 -1.61 -12.99
CA ASN A 186 -4.64 -1.73 -13.59
C ASN A 186 -5.10 -0.34 -14.05
N LEU A 187 -5.53 -0.27 -15.30
CA LEU A 187 -6.02 0.93 -15.96
C LEU A 187 -7.52 0.80 -16.16
N THR A 188 -8.29 1.67 -15.54
CA THR A 188 -9.75 1.68 -15.66
C THR A 188 -10.20 2.95 -16.36
N PHE A 189 -10.91 2.80 -17.48
CA PHE A 189 -11.59 3.88 -18.19
C PHE A 189 -13.01 4.00 -17.66
N LEU A 190 -13.40 5.22 -17.28
CA LEU A 190 -14.69 5.52 -16.67
C LEU A 190 -15.36 6.67 -17.42
N PRO A 191 -16.70 6.72 -17.50
CA PRO A 191 -17.43 7.90 -17.97
C PRO A 191 -16.97 9.16 -17.23
N SER A 192 -16.64 10.22 -17.96
CA SER A 192 -16.16 11.44 -17.35
C SER A 192 -17.24 12.05 -16.44
N GLY A 193 -16.83 12.54 -15.28
CA GLY A 193 -17.74 13.07 -14.27
C GLY A 193 -18.45 12.01 -13.42
N THR A 194 -18.07 10.73 -13.53
CA THR A 194 -18.55 9.68 -12.62
C THR A 194 -18.14 9.99 -11.17
N LYS A 195 -19.12 10.15 -10.29
CA LYS A 195 -18.91 10.43 -8.86
C LYS A 195 -18.97 9.18 -7.98
N SER A 196 -19.67 8.14 -8.43
CA SER A 196 -19.79 6.86 -7.73
C SER A 196 -19.78 5.71 -8.73
N TYR A 197 -19.06 4.64 -8.37
CA TYR A 197 -18.98 3.40 -9.15
C TYR A 197 -20.23 2.54 -9.01
N GLU A 198 -21.07 2.79 -7.99
CA GLU A 198 -22.22 1.95 -7.63
C GLU A 198 -23.35 1.95 -8.68
N ASN A 199 -23.37 2.95 -9.56
CA ASN A 199 -24.40 3.11 -10.59
C ASN A 199 -23.87 2.87 -12.01
N LEU A 200 -22.63 2.38 -12.15
CA LEU A 200 -22.09 2.02 -13.46
C LEU A 200 -22.54 0.62 -13.85
N GLU A 201 -23.10 0.46 -15.04
CA GLU A 201 -23.29 -0.86 -15.63
C GLU A 201 -21.92 -1.44 -16.05
N THR A 202 -21.81 -2.76 -16.12
CA THR A 202 -20.54 -3.44 -16.47
C THR A 202 -20.01 -3.01 -17.85
N ASP A 203 -20.89 -2.55 -18.74
CA ASP A 203 -20.53 -2.07 -20.07
C ASP A 203 -20.09 -0.59 -20.09
N ASP A 204 -20.27 0.14 -18.99
CA ASP A 204 -19.94 1.57 -18.89
C ASP A 204 -18.46 1.83 -18.58
N TYR A 205 -17.73 0.82 -18.09
CA TYR A 205 -16.31 0.93 -17.78
C TYR A 205 -15.49 -0.20 -18.40
N ARG A 206 -14.20 0.09 -18.62
CA ARG A 206 -13.26 -0.89 -19.16
C ARG A 206 -12.00 -0.91 -18.32
N SER A 207 -11.57 -2.09 -17.88
CA SER A 207 -10.31 -2.26 -17.16
C SER A 207 -9.31 -3.10 -17.94
N GLU A 208 -8.05 -2.70 -17.92
CA GLU A 208 -6.94 -3.41 -18.55
C GLU A 208 -5.74 -3.50 -17.59
N PHE A 209 -5.16 -4.69 -17.48
CA PHE A 209 -4.00 -4.94 -16.65
C PHE A 209 -2.70 -4.92 -17.46
N PHE A 210 -1.69 -4.21 -16.95
CA PHE A 210 -0.35 -4.14 -17.52
C PHE A 210 0.71 -4.44 -16.46
N VAL A 211 1.88 -4.90 -16.90
CA VAL A 211 3.09 -4.84 -16.08
C VAL A 211 4.00 -3.82 -16.73
N LEU A 212 4.33 -2.75 -16.03
CA LEU A 212 5.23 -1.73 -16.51
C LEU A 212 6.65 -2.04 -16.05
N ARG A 213 7.60 -2.14 -16.96
CA ARG A 213 9.02 -2.16 -16.64
C ARG A 213 9.54 -0.74 -16.66
N VAL A 214 10.02 -0.28 -15.52
CA VAL A 214 10.41 1.10 -15.29
C VAL A 214 11.83 1.15 -14.74
N GLN A 215 12.70 1.93 -15.39
CA GLN A 215 14.02 2.25 -14.85
C GLN A 215 13.98 3.62 -14.18
N LEU A 216 14.41 3.67 -12.93
CA LEU A 216 14.62 4.89 -12.17
C LEU A 216 16.08 5.27 -12.19
N GLY A 217 16.35 6.56 -12.35
CA GLY A 217 17.68 7.14 -12.21
C GLY A 217 17.72 8.16 -11.08
N ARG A 218 18.81 8.12 -10.31
CA ARG A 218 19.10 9.19 -9.35
C ARG A 218 19.48 10.47 -10.09
N VAL A 219 18.93 11.59 -9.65
CA VAL A 219 19.24 12.93 -10.14
C VAL A 219 19.59 13.87 -8.99
N GLU A 220 20.23 14.98 -9.32
CA GLU A 220 20.51 16.04 -8.35
C GLU A 220 19.20 16.53 -7.72
N LYS A 221 19.29 16.93 -6.44
CA LYS A 221 18.16 17.50 -5.71
C LYS A 221 17.57 18.68 -6.47
N GLY A 222 16.25 18.65 -6.68
CA GLY A 222 15.52 19.69 -7.43
C GLY A 222 15.51 19.51 -8.95
N LYS A 223 16.15 18.48 -9.50
CA LYS A 223 16.07 18.11 -10.94
C LYS A 223 15.04 17.02 -11.24
N GLY A 224 14.42 16.47 -10.20
CA GLY A 224 13.35 15.48 -10.23
C GLY A 224 12.64 15.45 -8.88
N VAL A 225 11.51 14.76 -8.81
CA VAL A 225 10.77 14.62 -7.55
C VAL A 225 11.57 13.71 -6.62
N ASP A 226 11.88 14.21 -5.42
CA ASP A 226 12.67 13.49 -4.40
C ASP A 226 14.04 12.97 -4.88
N GLY A 227 14.63 13.62 -5.89
CA GLY A 227 15.91 13.23 -6.45
C GLY A 227 15.84 11.99 -7.35
N LEU A 228 14.65 11.63 -7.83
CA LEU A 228 14.40 10.51 -8.74
C LEU A 228 13.73 11.00 -10.02
N VAL A 229 14.02 10.30 -11.11
CA VAL A 229 13.27 10.39 -12.38
C VAL A 229 13.11 9.01 -12.97
N ILE A 230 12.01 8.81 -13.69
CA ILE A 230 11.78 7.65 -14.54
C ILE A 230 12.53 7.88 -15.85
N GLU A 231 13.55 7.08 -16.09
CA GLU A 231 14.39 7.15 -17.28
C GLU A 231 13.82 6.37 -18.46
N THR A 232 13.18 5.22 -18.17
CA THR A 232 12.57 4.37 -19.19
C THR A 232 11.18 3.91 -18.76
N TRP A 233 10.29 3.72 -19.73
CA TRP A 233 8.91 3.32 -19.57
C TRP A 233 8.52 2.26 -20.61
N GLU A 234 8.36 1.01 -20.20
CA GLU A 234 7.99 -0.09 -21.10
C GLU A 234 6.76 -0.82 -20.57
N ALA A 235 5.73 -1.00 -21.41
CA ALA A 235 4.58 -1.83 -21.06
C ALA A 235 4.78 -3.27 -21.55
N LEU A 236 4.88 -4.21 -20.62
CA LEU A 236 4.97 -5.63 -20.90
C LEU A 236 3.57 -6.20 -21.10
N LYS A 237 3.28 -6.69 -22.31
CA LYS A 237 2.03 -7.39 -22.59
C LYS A 237 2.07 -8.76 -21.91
N ARG A 238 1.17 -9.01 -20.97
CA ARG A 238 1.05 -10.34 -20.33
C ARG A 238 0.73 -11.36 -21.42
N LYS A 239 1.65 -12.31 -21.68
CA LYS A 239 1.31 -13.52 -22.45
C LYS A 239 0.17 -14.19 -21.69
N GLN A 240 -1.02 -14.26 -22.30
CA GLN A 240 -2.07 -15.12 -21.76
C GLN A 240 -1.49 -16.53 -21.70
N ARG A 241 -1.43 -17.12 -20.50
CA ARG A 241 -1.19 -18.56 -20.38
C ARG A 241 -2.37 -19.23 -21.10
N GLN A 242 -2.09 -19.79 -22.27
CA GLN A 242 -2.97 -20.75 -22.93
C GLN A 242 -2.98 -22.06 -22.13
#